data_AF-A0A921ELC9-F1
#
_entry.id   AF-A0A921ELC9-F1
#
_cell.length_a   1.000
_cell.length_b   1.000
_cell.length_c   1.000
_cell.angle_alpha   90.00
_cell.angle_beta   90.00
_cell.angle_gamma   90.00
#
_symmetry.space_group_name_H-M   'P 1'
#
loop_
_entity.id
_entity.type
_entity.pdbx_description
1 polymer ?
#
loop_
_entity_poly.entity_id
_entity_poly.type
_entity_poly.pdbx_seq_one_letter_code
_entity_poly.pdbx_strand_id
1 'polypeptide(L)' 'RPGGRLLLVDHVISTALPVRLLQRALESVTKHKGEYWTRRPLEDLRGVEVVELQRSHFGVLERVHAEKPS' A
#
# COMPACT_ATOMS: atom_id res chain seq x y z
N ARG A 1 12.41 8.35 -15.86
CA ARG A 1 12.87 8.15 -17.26
C ARG A 1 11.81 7.28 -17.96
N PRO A 2 11.51 7.49 -19.25
CA PRO A 2 10.70 6.55 -20.04
C PRO A 2 11.16 5.11 -19.84
N GLY A 3 10.23 4.16 -19.68
CA GLY A 3 10.55 2.75 -19.39
C GLY A 3 11.15 2.48 -18.00
N GLY A 4 11.07 3.46 -17.08
CA GLY A 4 11.51 3.27 -15.70
C GLY A 4 10.57 2.36 -14.91
N ARG A 5 11.12 1.55 -14.01
CA ARG A 5 10.34 0.67 -13.12
C ARG A 5 10.20 1.27 -11.72
N LEU A 6 9.02 1.13 -11.14
CA LEU A 6 8.68 1.44 -9.76
C LEU A 6 8.33 0.12 -9.06
N LEU A 7 9.06 -0.20 -8.00
CA LEU A 7 8.73 -1.29 -7.10
C LEU A 7 8.41 -0.69 -5.73
N LEU A 8 7.18 -0.90 -5.26
CA LEU A 8 6.71 -0.42 -3.97
C LEU A 8 6.29 -1.61 -3.12
N VAL A 9 6.69 -1.59 -1.85
CA VAL A 9 6.23 -2.54 -0.84
C VAL A 9 5.79 -1.71 0.35
N ASP A 10 4.51 -1.80 0.72
CA ASP A 10 3.97 -1.07 1.85
C ASP A 10 2.98 -1.90 2.67
N HIS A 11 2.76 -1.48 3.91
CA HIS A 11 1.71 -2.00 4.76
C HIS A 11 0.42 -1.23 4.49
N VAL A 12 -0.63 -1.95 4.09
CA VAL A 12 -1.95 -1.38 3.78
C VAL A 12 -3.04 -2.01 4.64
N ILE A 13 -4.23 -1.43 4.59
CA ILE A 13 -5.39 -1.94 5.31
C ILE A 13 -5.67 -3.41 4.98
N SER A 14 -5.70 -4.28 6.00
CA SER A 14 -5.90 -5.73 5.90
C SER A 14 -7.21 -6.12 5.20
N THR A 15 -7.19 -7.25 4.49
CA THR A 15 -8.41 -7.90 3.99
C THR A 15 -9.13 -8.70 5.08
N ALA A 16 -8.40 -9.22 6.07
CA ALA A 16 -8.97 -9.90 7.22
C ALA A 16 -9.53 -8.91 8.25
N LEU A 17 -10.80 -9.07 8.61
CA LEU A 17 -11.52 -8.18 9.53
C LEU A 17 -10.84 -7.99 10.90
N PRO A 18 -10.37 -9.04 11.60
CA PRO A 18 -9.74 -8.86 12.91
C PRO A 18 -8.47 -8.00 12.84
N VAL A 19 -7.63 -8.25 11.84
CA VAL A 19 -6.40 -7.50 11.62
C VAL A 19 -6.70 -6.05 11.23
N ARG A 20 -7.75 -5.82 10.42
CA ARG A 20 -8.22 -4.48 10.06
C ARG A 20 -8.64 -3.67 11.29
N LEU A 21 -9.35 -4.29 12.24
CA LEU A 21 -9.75 -3.62 13.47
C LEU A 21 -8.53 -3.23 14.31
N LEU A 22 -7.53 -4.12 14.41
CA LEU A 22 -6.27 -3.82 15.08
C LEU A 22 -5.54 -2.65 14.41
N GLN A 23 -5.44 -2.62 13.08
CA GLN A 23 -4.83 -1.49 12.36
C GLN A 23 -5.56 -0.16 12.63
N ARG A 24 -6.90 -0.15 12.65
CA ARG A 24 -7.66 1.07 12.99
C ARG A 24 -7.43 1.52 14.43
N ALA A 25 -7.31 0.58 15.36
CA ALA A 25 -6.99 0.90 16.75
C ALA A 25 -5.58 1.51 16.86
N LEU A 26 -4.57 0.89 16.24
CA LEU A 26 -3.21 1.40 16.19
C LEU A 26 -3.13 2.77 15.52
N GLU A 27 -3.79 2.97 14.39
CA GLU A 27 -3.81 4.26 13.70
C GLU A 27 -4.47 5.35 14.56
N SER A 28 -5.54 5.03 15.28
CA SER A 28 -6.21 6.01 16.15
C SER A 28 -5.26 6.61 17.22
N VAL A 29 -4.31 5.79 17.71
CA VAL A 29 -3.34 6.18 18.72
C VAL A 29 -2.01 6.65 18.13
N THR A 30 -1.62 6.27 16.91
CA THR A 30 -0.31 6.60 16.32
C THR A 30 -0.37 7.65 15.21
N LYS A 31 -1.56 7.97 14.66
CA LYS A 31 -1.71 8.95 13.56
C LYS A 31 -1.09 10.31 13.85
N HIS A 32 -1.10 10.74 15.11
CA HIS A 32 -0.52 12.03 15.50
C HIS A 32 1.02 12.06 15.37
N LYS A 33 1.64 10.89 15.21
CA LYS A 33 3.07 10.71 14.91
C LYS A 33 3.33 10.50 13.42
N GLY A 34 2.31 10.59 12.58
CA GLY A 34 2.40 10.38 11.13
C GLY A 34 2.29 8.92 10.67
N GLU A 35 1.91 8.00 11.55
CA GLU A 35 1.71 6.58 11.19
C GLU A 35 0.27 6.33 10.72
N TYR A 36 0.11 5.86 9.48
CA TYR A 36 -1.18 5.57 8.86
C TYR A 36 -1.27 4.11 8.42
N TRP A 37 -1.74 3.25 9.34
CA TRP A 37 -1.81 1.79 9.17
C TRP A 37 -2.85 1.32 8.16
N THR A 38 -3.78 2.19 7.76
CA THR A 38 -4.86 1.88 6.83
C THR A 38 -4.70 2.53 5.46
N ARG A 39 -3.63 3.31 5.27
CA ARG A 39 -3.32 3.98 4.00
C ARG A 39 -3.12 2.95 2.88
N ARG A 40 -3.41 3.36 1.65
CA ARG A 40 -3.19 2.54 0.46
C ARG A 40 -2.51 3.35 -0.66
N PRO A 41 -1.16 3.33 -0.73
CA PRO A 41 -0.41 4.18 -1.67
C PRO A 41 -0.70 3.91 -3.13
N LEU A 42 -1.14 2.69 -3.48
CA LEU A 42 -1.56 2.34 -4.83
C LEU A 42 -2.57 3.34 -5.40
N GLU A 43 -3.49 3.85 -4.57
CA GLU A 43 -4.56 4.77 -4.99
C GLU A 43 -4.03 6.17 -5.37
N ASP A 44 -2.83 6.50 -4.86
CA ASP A 44 -2.14 7.77 -5.13
C ASP A 44 -1.17 7.69 -6.32
N LEU A 45 -0.95 6.50 -6.89
CA LEU A 45 -0.02 6.34 -8.02
C LEU A 45 -0.56 7.05 -9.27
N ARG A 46 0.32 7.84 -9.91
CA ARG A 46 0.05 8.63 -11.11
C ARG A 46 1.27 8.59 -12.03
N GLY A 47 1.05 8.64 -13.35
CA GLY A 47 2.14 8.73 -14.34
C GLY A 47 2.98 7.46 -14.51
N VAL A 48 2.50 6.33 -13.98
CA VAL A 48 3.00 4.98 -14.17
C VAL A 48 1.82 4.04 -14.39
N GLU A 49 2.04 2.93 -15.09
CA GLU A 49 1.07 1.87 -15.30
C GLU A 49 1.38 0.71 -14.37
N VAL A 50 0.40 0.26 -13.60
CA VAL A 50 0.57 -0.88 -12.69
C VAL A 50 0.53 -2.17 -13.50
N VAL A 51 1.65 -2.90 -13.48
CA VAL A 51 1.83 -4.16 -14.21
C VAL A 51 1.51 -5.35 -13.32
N GLU A 52 1.87 -5.27 -12.04
CA GLU A 52 1.60 -6.32 -11.08
C GLU A 52 1.23 -5.76 -9.71
N LEU A 53 0.23 -6.38 -9.09
CA LEU A 53 -0.23 -6.07 -7.75
C LEU A 53 -0.43 -7.38 -6.98
N GLN A 54 0.29 -7.52 -5.87
CA GLN A 54 0.15 -8.68 -4.98
C GLN A 54 -0.13 -8.25 -3.55
N ARG A 55 -0.94 -9.04 -2.86
CA ARG A 55 -1.24 -8.86 -1.43
C ARG A 55 -0.97 -10.14 -0.66
N SER A 56 -0.28 -10.03 0.47
CA SER A 56 0.10 -11.17 1.32
C SER A 56 -0.05 -10.85 2.80
N HIS A 57 0.15 -11.85 3.68
CA HIS A 57 0.01 -11.72 5.14
C HIS A 57 -1.33 -11.09 5.56
N PHE A 58 -2.43 -11.80 5.32
CA PHE A 58 -3.81 -11.30 5.54
C PHE A 58 -4.13 -10.04 4.73
N GLY A 59 -3.38 -9.82 3.65
CA GLY A 59 -3.49 -8.66 2.77
C GLY A 59 -2.79 -7.41 3.28
N VAL A 60 -2.10 -7.45 4.42
CA VAL A 60 -1.43 -6.27 4.98
C VAL A 60 -0.25 -5.84 4.13
N LEU A 61 0.50 -6.75 3.55
CA LEU A 61 1.60 -6.39 2.66
C LEU A 61 1.09 -6.24 1.24
N GLU A 62 1.22 -5.05 0.65
CA GLU A 62 0.95 -4.75 -0.75
C GLU A 62 2.26 -4.54 -1.49
N ARG A 63 2.46 -5.31 -2.57
CA ARG A 63 3.60 -5.17 -3.49
C ARG A 63 3.07 -4.68 -4.82
N VAL A 64 3.60 -3.56 -5.30
CA VAL A 64 3.22 -2.95 -6.58
C VAL A 64 4.45 -2.91 -7.48
N HIS A 65 4.32 -3.46 -8.68
CA HIS A 65 5.24 -3.22 -9.78
C HIS A 65 4.52 -2.33 -10.80
N ALA A 66 5.12 -1.18 -11.09
CA ALA A 66 4.60 -0.26 -12.09
C ALA A 66 5.71 0.20 -13.04
N GLU A 67 5.34 0.54 -14.26
CA GLU A 67 6.25 0.98 -15.31
C GLU A 67 5.86 2.37 -15.80
N LYS A 68 6.85 3.22 -16.07
CA LYS A 68 6.59 4.54 -16.65
C LYS A 68 6.36 4.36 -18.17
N PRO A 69 5.25 4.88 -18.72
CA PRO A 69 5.03 4.87 -20.16
C PRO A 69 6.22 5.47 -20.91
N SER A 70 6.52 4.89 -22.07
CA SER A 70 7.57 5.34 -22.99
C SER A 70 7.27 6.72 -23.57
#